data_AF-A0A178ILN4-F1
#
_entry.id   AF-A0A178ILN4-F1
#
_cell.length_a   1.000
_cell.length_b   1.000
_cell.length_c   1.000
_cell.angle_alpha   90.00
_cell.angle_beta   90.00
_cell.angle_gamma   90.00
#
_symmetry.space_group_name_H-M   'P 1'
#
loop_
_entity.id
_entity.type
_entity.pdbx_description
1 polymer ?
#
loop_
_entity_poly.entity_id
_entity_poly.type
_entity_poly.pdbx_seq_one_letter_code
_entity_poly.pdbx_strand_id
1 'polypeptide(L)'
;MLARVPVDAKGQFPVNTQLVSALALGFLFFNELLCWLLGVLLMARADGAAAARFLWIAAALALVTWAGVLIIQLRERAARAADVAALALALGAHGWAAGRGLPPSAWMMAAANAVLIGWSMRGVWRRGARTHRPRVENPSKHRDA
;
A
#
# COMPACT_ATOMS: atom_id res chain seq x y z
N MET A 1 12.01 -5.55 28.37
CA MET A 1 10.90 -6.51 28.24
C MET A 1 10.78 -6.90 26.77
N LEU A 2 11.29 -8.06 26.39
CA LEU A 2 11.15 -8.59 25.02
C LEU A 2 9.66 -8.86 24.79
N ALA A 3 9.03 -8.12 23.86
CA ALA A 3 7.66 -8.37 23.46
C ALA A 3 7.56 -9.82 22.98
N ARG A 4 6.91 -10.69 23.78
CA ARG A 4 6.61 -12.06 23.36
C ARG A 4 5.79 -11.95 22.09
N VAL A 5 6.35 -12.48 21.01
CA VAL A 5 5.65 -12.64 19.74
C VAL A 5 4.32 -13.34 20.02
N PRO A 6 3.18 -12.81 19.56
CA PRO A 6 1.88 -13.45 19.77
C PRO A 6 1.91 -14.81 19.08
N VAL A 7 1.78 -15.86 19.87
CA VAL A 7 1.63 -17.26 19.44
C VAL A 7 0.18 -17.67 19.65
N ASP A 8 -0.34 -18.52 18.75
CA ASP A 8 -1.69 -19.07 18.89
C ASP A 8 -1.78 -20.08 20.05
N ALA A 9 -2.98 -20.61 20.30
CA ALA A 9 -3.22 -21.60 21.35
C ALA A 9 -2.41 -22.91 21.20
N LYS A 10 -1.80 -23.14 20.04
CA LYS A 10 -0.96 -24.31 19.72
C LYS A 10 0.54 -23.96 19.67
N GLY A 11 0.92 -22.74 20.04
CA GLY A 11 2.31 -22.27 19.99
C GLY A 11 2.83 -21.99 18.57
N GLN A 12 1.95 -21.96 17.56
CA GLN A 12 2.31 -21.60 16.19
C GLN A 12 2.18 -20.10 15.99
N PHE A 13 3.02 -19.55 15.11
CA PHE A 13 2.88 -18.16 14.67
C PHE A 13 1.50 -18.02 14.00
N PRO A 14 0.65 -17.07 14.38
CA PRO A 14 -0.68 -16.94 13.81
C PRO A 14 -0.58 -16.51 12.35
N VAL A 15 -0.55 -17.49 11.45
CA VAL A 15 -0.65 -17.28 10.01
C VAL A 15 -2.11 -16.94 9.71
N ASN A 16 -2.44 -15.66 9.82
CA ASN A 16 -3.75 -15.15 9.45
C ASN A 16 -3.74 -14.65 7.98
N THR A 17 -4.90 -14.62 7.36
CA THR A 17 -5.06 -14.18 5.97
C THR A 17 -4.55 -12.75 5.74
N GLN A 18 -4.61 -11.90 6.76
CA GLN A 18 -4.12 -10.52 6.70
C GLN A 18 -2.59 -10.46 6.58
N LEU A 19 -1.86 -11.29 7.33
CA LEU A 19 -0.41 -11.41 7.29
C LEU A 19 0.07 -11.94 5.94
N VAL A 20 -0.58 -12.99 5.43
CA VAL A 20 -0.28 -13.54 4.10
C VAL A 20 -0.55 -12.48 3.03
N SER A 21 -1.67 -11.76 3.11
CA SER A 21 -2.00 -10.69 2.16
C SER A 21 -1.00 -9.53 2.23
N ALA A 22 -0.58 -9.14 3.43
CA ALA A 22 0.42 -8.09 3.64
C ALA A 22 1.79 -8.49 3.09
N LEU A 23 2.22 -9.74 3.30
CA LEU A 23 3.46 -10.29 2.74
C LEU A 23 3.40 -10.35 1.21
N ALA A 24 2.31 -10.83 0.64
CA ALA A 24 2.14 -10.92 -0.81
C ALA A 24 2.16 -9.52 -1.46
N LEU A 25 1.42 -8.56 -0.90
CA LEU A 25 1.44 -7.18 -1.37
C LEU A 25 2.82 -6.52 -1.18
N GLY A 26 3.48 -6.76 -0.05
CA GLY A 26 4.83 -6.27 0.21
C GLY A 26 5.84 -6.81 -0.78
N PHE A 27 5.75 -8.10 -1.12
CA PHE A 27 6.58 -8.73 -2.15
C PHE A 27 6.32 -8.13 -3.53
N LEU A 28 5.07 -7.95 -3.93
CA LEU A 28 4.72 -7.31 -5.21
C LEU A 28 5.26 -5.88 -5.29
N PHE A 29 5.06 -5.09 -4.23
CA PHE A 29 5.56 -3.73 -4.13
C PHE A 29 7.09 -3.64 -4.17
N PHE A 30 7.78 -4.57 -3.50
CA PHE A 30 9.24 -4.64 -3.55
C PHE A 30 9.75 -4.92 -4.98
N ASN A 31 9.14 -5.90 -5.66
CA ASN A 31 9.51 -6.23 -7.04
C ASN A 31 9.18 -5.11 -8.02
N GLU A 32 8.06 -4.42 -7.81
CA GLU A 32 7.68 -3.22 -8.55
C GLU A 32 8.79 -2.17 -8.45
N LEU A 33 9.20 -1.84 -7.23
CA LEU A 33 10.24 -0.84 -6.95
C LEU A 33 11.59 -1.24 -7.55
N LEU A 34 11.96 -2.52 -7.43
CA LEU A 34 13.20 -3.05 -7.99
C LEU A 34 13.21 -2.93 -9.52
N CYS A 35 12.13 -3.33 -10.17
CA CYS A 35 11.99 -3.21 -11.62
C CYS A 35 12.04 -1.75 -12.07
N TRP A 36 11.37 -0.86 -11.34
CA TRP A 36 11.41 0.58 -11.62
C TRP A 36 12.84 1.15 -11.50
N LEU A 37 13.56 0.84 -10.41
CA LEU A 37 14.95 1.26 -10.21
C LEU A 37 15.89 0.75 -11.31
N LEU A 38 15.74 -0.52 -11.70
CA LEU A 38 16.51 -1.10 -12.82
C LEU A 38 16.18 -0.40 -14.13
N GLY A 39 14.91 -0.10 -14.41
CA GLY A 39 14.48 0.65 -15.58
C GLY A 39 15.13 2.04 -15.64
N VAL A 40 15.12 2.77 -14.52
CA VAL A 40 15.77 4.10 -14.42
C VAL A 40 17.28 4.01 -14.61
N LEU A 41 17.94 3.03 -13.98
CA LEU A 41 19.38 2.82 -14.12
C LEU A 41 19.78 2.49 -15.57
N LEU A 42 18.97 1.70 -16.28
CA LEU A 42 19.21 1.34 -17.67
C LEU A 42 18.96 2.51 -18.62
N MET A 43 17.99 3.38 -18.34
CA MET A 43 17.83 4.64 -19.10
C MET A 43 19.09 5.51 -18.99
N ALA A 44 19.69 5.60 -17.79
CA ALA A 44 20.93 6.35 -17.59
C ALA A 44 22.14 5.76 -18.34
N ARG A 45 22.10 4.46 -18.66
CA ARG A 45 23.14 3.76 -19.44
C ARG A 45 22.86 3.71 -20.95
N ALA A 46 21.86 4.46 -21.43
CA ALA A 46 21.41 4.49 -22.83
C ALA A 46 20.89 3.15 -23.39
N ASP A 47 20.58 2.16 -22.54
CA ASP A 47 19.91 0.92 -22.96
C ASP A 47 18.39 1.08 -22.86
N GLY A 48 17.83 1.81 -23.83
CA GLY A 48 16.41 2.17 -23.86
C GLY A 48 15.45 0.98 -23.99
N ALA A 49 15.85 -0.07 -24.70
CA ALA A 49 15.01 -1.24 -24.92
C ALA A 49 14.87 -2.09 -23.64
N ALA A 50 15.97 -2.33 -22.93
CA ALA A 50 15.92 -3.03 -21.65
C ALA A 50 15.22 -2.17 -20.59
N ALA A 51 15.50 -0.87 -20.55
CA ALA A 51 14.82 0.06 -19.65
C ALA A 51 13.30 0.03 -19.81
N ALA A 52 12.81 0.08 -21.06
CA ALA A 52 11.39 0.03 -21.36
C ALA A 52 10.74 -1.25 -20.82
N ARG A 53 11.37 -2.43 -20.99
CA ARG A 53 10.85 -3.71 -20.47
C ARG A 53 10.68 -3.67 -18.95
N PHE A 54 11.69 -3.19 -18.23
CA PHE A 54 11.64 -3.08 -16.77
C PHE A 54 10.58 -2.08 -16.29
N LEU A 55 10.42 -0.94 -16.97
CA LEU A 55 9.38 0.03 -16.67
C LEU A 55 7.97 -0.53 -16.94
N TRP A 56 7.80 -1.33 -17.99
CA TRP A 56 6.55 -2.03 -18.26
C TRP A 56 6.22 -3.09 -17.20
N ILE A 57 7.21 -3.88 -16.79
CA ILE A 57 7.05 -4.86 -15.70
C ILE A 57 6.69 -4.14 -14.40
N ALA A 58 7.38 -3.04 -14.08
CA ALA A 58 7.05 -2.22 -12.90
C ALA A 58 5.61 -1.70 -12.98
N ALA A 59 5.16 -1.18 -14.13
CA ALA A 59 3.79 -0.71 -14.30
C ALA A 59 2.75 -1.83 -14.13
N ALA A 60 3.03 -3.02 -14.67
CA ALA A 60 2.16 -4.19 -14.48
C ALA A 60 2.09 -4.61 -13.00
N LEU A 61 3.23 -4.64 -12.30
CA LEU A 61 3.27 -4.94 -10.88
C LEU A 61 2.53 -3.90 -10.06
N ALA A 62 2.68 -2.61 -10.36
CA ALA A 62 1.94 -1.52 -9.72
C ALA A 62 0.43 -1.71 -9.85
N LEU A 63 -0.06 -2.01 -11.07
CA LEU A 63 -1.47 -2.28 -11.31
C LEU A 63 -1.98 -3.45 -10.45
N VAL A 64 -1.23 -4.55 -10.39
CA VAL A 64 -1.59 -5.72 -9.58
C VAL A 64 -1.56 -5.42 -8.09
N THR A 65 -0.53 -4.72 -7.59
CA THR A 65 -0.40 -4.30 -6.19
C THR A 65 -1.61 -3.45 -5.78
N TRP A 66 -1.94 -2.41 -6.56
CA TRP A 66 -3.04 -1.51 -6.23
C TRP A 66 -4.42 -2.18 -6.37
N ALA A 67 -4.61 -3.05 -7.36
CA ALA A 67 -5.82 -3.87 -7.45
C ALA A 67 -5.98 -4.78 -6.22
N GLY A 68 -4.89 -5.42 -5.76
CA GLY A 68 -4.89 -6.24 -4.55
C GLY A 68 -5.26 -5.44 -3.30
N VAL A 69 -4.70 -4.23 -3.13
CA VAL A 69 -5.06 -3.30 -2.05
C VAL A 69 -6.54 -2.95 -2.11
N LEU A 70 -7.09 -2.64 -3.28
CA LEU A 70 -8.51 -2.32 -3.44
C LEU A 70 -9.40 -3.51 -3.06
N ILE A 71 -9.08 -4.71 -3.55
CA ILE A 71 -9.83 -5.93 -3.25
C ILE A 71 -9.87 -6.16 -1.73
N ILE A 72 -8.75 -6.00 -1.03
CA ILE A 72 -8.69 -6.14 0.43
C ILE A 72 -9.54 -5.06 1.11
N GLN A 73 -9.43 -3.80 0.71
CA GLN A 73 -10.23 -2.72 1.31
C GLN A 73 -11.74 -2.90 1.09
N LEU A 74 -12.15 -3.40 -0.08
CA LEU A 74 -13.54 -3.75 -0.37
C LEU A 74 -14.01 -4.93 0.48
N ARG A 75 -13.21 -6.00 0.57
CA ARG A 75 -13.53 -7.19 1.39
C ARG A 75 -13.67 -6.86 2.87
N GLU A 76 -12.83 -5.98 3.39
CA GLU A 76 -12.87 -5.55 4.80
C GLU A 76 -13.89 -4.42 5.05
N ARG A 77 -14.66 -3.98 4.03
CA ARG A 77 -15.57 -2.83 4.10
C ARG A 77 -14.90 -1.55 4.64
N ALA A 78 -13.58 -1.46 4.48
CA ALA A 78 -12.77 -0.33 4.89
C ALA A 78 -12.77 0.77 3.83
N ALA A 79 -13.08 0.43 2.58
CA ALA A 79 -13.09 1.34 1.44
C ALA A 79 -14.18 2.41 1.55
N ARG A 80 -13.79 3.67 1.51
CA ARG A 80 -14.69 4.82 1.31
C ARG A 80 -14.71 5.20 -0.16
N ALA A 81 -15.75 5.92 -0.61
CA ALA A 81 -15.87 6.34 -2.01
C ALA A 81 -14.65 7.13 -2.53
N ALA A 82 -14.03 7.94 -1.66
CA ALA A 82 -12.80 8.69 -1.98
C ALA A 82 -11.59 7.77 -2.23
N ASP A 83 -11.57 6.60 -1.59
CA ASP A 83 -10.50 5.62 -1.64
C ASP A 83 -10.52 4.91 -2.99
N VAL A 84 -11.74 4.56 -3.44
CA VAL A 84 -12.00 4.02 -4.77
C VAL A 84 -11.65 5.05 -5.86
N ALA A 85 -11.95 6.33 -5.64
CA ALA A 85 -11.64 7.39 -6.60
C ALA A 85 -10.14 7.65 -6.75
N ALA A 86 -9.38 7.72 -5.65
CA ALA A 86 -7.93 7.88 -5.69
C ALA A 86 -7.24 6.71 -6.41
N LEU A 87 -7.73 5.50 -6.19
CA LEU A 87 -7.21 4.29 -6.79
C LEU A 87 -7.60 4.19 -8.28
N ALA A 88 -8.81 4.59 -8.65
CA ALA A 88 -9.22 4.72 -10.05
C ALA A 88 -8.40 5.77 -10.80
N LEU A 89 -8.03 6.89 -10.17
CA LEU A 89 -7.15 7.89 -10.76
C LEU A 89 -5.73 7.35 -10.95
N ALA A 90 -5.19 6.61 -9.98
CA ALA A 90 -3.88 5.99 -10.09
C ALA A 90 -3.83 4.91 -11.18
N LEU A 91 -4.82 4.01 -11.20
CA LEU A 91 -4.98 3.00 -12.24
C LEU A 91 -5.19 3.65 -13.62
N GLY A 92 -5.99 4.71 -13.68
CA GLY A 92 -6.23 5.50 -14.90
C GLY A 92 -4.95 6.17 -15.41
N ALA A 93 -4.13 6.74 -14.54
CA ALA A 93 -2.83 7.31 -14.91
C ALA A 93 -1.86 6.25 -15.45
N HIS A 94 -1.83 5.07 -14.83
CA HIS A 94 -1.02 3.94 -15.30
C HIS A 94 -1.53 3.38 -16.64
N GLY A 95 -2.85 3.19 -16.77
CA GLY A 95 -3.49 2.70 -18.00
C GLY A 95 -3.37 3.68 -19.17
N TRP A 96 -3.49 4.98 -18.90
CA TRP A 96 -3.30 6.02 -19.91
C TRP A 96 -1.86 6.10 -20.40
N ALA A 97 -0.88 6.00 -19.49
CA ALA A 97 0.53 5.93 -19.85
C ALA A 97 0.82 4.69 -20.71
N ALA A 98 0.24 3.54 -20.35
CA ALA A 98 0.35 2.31 -21.13
C ALA A 98 -0.29 2.40 -22.52
N GLY A 99 -1.47 3.01 -22.64
CA GLY A 99 -2.21 3.11 -23.91
C GLY A 99 -1.54 3.94 -25.00
N ARG A 100 -0.55 4.79 -24.65
CA ARG A 100 0.20 5.61 -25.62
C ARG A 100 1.41 4.90 -26.25
N GLY A 101 1.71 3.66 -25.84
CA GLY A 101 2.86 2.91 -26.38
C GLY A 101 4.23 3.50 -26.04
N LEU A 102 4.27 4.53 -25.20
CA LEU A 102 5.49 5.13 -24.67
C LEU A 102 5.84 4.44 -23.35
N PRO A 103 7.13 4.21 -23.05
CA PRO A 103 7.52 3.67 -21.76
C PRO A 103 6.99 4.58 -20.64
N PRO A 104 6.42 4.02 -19.56
CA PRO A 104 5.91 4.80 -18.43
C PRO A 104 7.00 5.73 -17.91
N SER A 105 6.70 7.04 -17.79
CA SER A 105 7.71 7.96 -17.29
C SER A 105 7.98 7.67 -15.82
N ALA A 106 9.26 7.50 -15.49
CA ALA A 106 9.66 7.10 -14.14
C ALA A 106 9.17 8.08 -13.07
N TRP A 107 9.15 9.39 -13.38
CA TRP A 107 8.69 10.42 -12.46
C TRP A 107 7.17 10.39 -12.25
N MET A 108 6.36 10.10 -13.28
CA MET A 108 4.91 9.97 -13.13
C MET A 108 4.55 8.76 -12.27
N MET A 109 5.25 7.64 -12.46
CA MET A 109 5.07 6.46 -11.61
C MET A 109 5.43 6.75 -10.16
N ALA A 110 6.57 7.42 -9.92
CA ALA A 110 6.97 7.84 -8.58
C ALA A 110 5.95 8.78 -7.93
N ALA A 111 5.44 9.76 -8.67
CA ALA A 111 4.42 10.69 -8.18
C ALA A 111 3.10 9.98 -7.85
N ALA A 112 2.63 9.08 -8.73
CA ALA A 112 1.42 8.30 -8.50
C ALA A 112 1.54 7.43 -7.24
N ASN A 113 2.67 6.73 -7.09
CA ASN A 113 2.93 5.93 -5.90
C ASN A 113 3.06 6.78 -4.63
N ALA A 114 3.74 7.93 -4.67
CA ALA A 114 3.85 8.83 -3.53
C ALA A 114 2.49 9.34 -3.06
N VAL A 115 1.60 9.70 -3.99
CA VAL A 115 0.23 10.12 -3.67
C VAL A 115 -0.54 8.99 -2.99
N LEU A 116 -0.46 7.77 -3.52
CA LEU A 116 -1.20 6.62 -2.99
C LEU A 116 -0.66 6.15 -1.63
N ILE A 117 0.66 6.17 -1.43
CA ILE A 117 1.30 5.85 -0.15
C ILE A 117 0.89 6.90 0.90
N GLY A 118 1.06 8.19 0.59
CA GLY A 118 0.67 9.27 1.50
C GLY A 118 -0.81 9.23 1.85
N TRP A 119 -1.66 8.92 0.87
CA TRP A 119 -3.08 8.72 1.07
C TRP A 119 -3.38 7.49 1.96
N SER A 120 -2.72 6.36 1.74
CA SER A 120 -2.88 5.13 2.54
C SER A 120 -2.46 5.32 4.01
N MET A 121 -1.46 6.16 4.27
CA MET A 121 -1.02 6.50 5.64
C MET A 121 -2.03 7.35 6.43
N ARG A 122 -2.99 8.01 5.76
CA ARG A 122 -3.96 8.91 6.42
C ARG A 122 -4.80 8.20 7.48
N GLY A 123 -5.10 6.92 7.29
CA GLY A 123 -5.84 6.10 8.27
C GLY A 123 -5.04 5.83 9.55
N VAL A 124 -3.71 5.73 9.45
CA VAL A 124 -2.80 5.53 10.59
C VAL A 124 -2.71 6.80 11.43
N TRP A 125 -2.51 7.95 10.77
CA TRP A 125 -2.45 9.25 11.47
C TRP A 125 -3.76 9.61 12.18
N ARG A 126 -4.91 9.29 11.59
CA ARG A 126 -6.23 9.53 12.22
C ARG A 126 -6.47 8.64 13.44
N ARG A 127 -5.90 7.43 13.49
CA ARG A 127 -6.02 6.52 14.64
C ARG A 127 -5.09 6.93 15.79
N GLY A 128 -3.86 7.35 15.49
CA GLY A 128 -2.92 7.89 16.49
C GLY A 128 -3.45 9.12 17.23
N ALA A 129 -4.27 9.94 16.58
CA ALA A 129 -4.91 11.10 17.21
C ALA A 129 -6.04 10.74 18.21
N ARG A 130 -6.64 9.54 18.12
CA ARG A 130 -7.75 9.13 19.01
C ARG A 130 -7.28 8.41 20.27
N THR A 131 -6.10 7.79 20.25
CA THR A 131 -5.51 7.11 21.41
C THR A 131 -5.03 8.04 22.51
N HIS A 132 -5.06 9.37 22.29
CA HIS A 132 -4.64 10.37 23.28
C HIS A 132 -5.78 11.07 24.03
N ARG A 133 -7.05 10.67 23.85
CA ARG A 133 -8.11 11.18 24.74
C ARG A 133 -8.00 10.46 26.09
N PRO A 134 -7.61 11.15 27.18
CA PRO A 134 -7.66 10.55 28.50
C PRO A 134 -9.10 10.11 28.76
N ARG A 135 -9.25 8.85 29.15
CA ARG A 135 -10.52 8.31 29.62
C ARG A 135 -10.86 9.11 30.87
N VAL A 136 -11.80 10.05 30.76
CA VAL A 136 -12.34 10.74 31.94
C VAL A 136 -13.12 9.67 32.70
N GLU A 137 -12.45 9.07 33.68
CA GLU A 137 -13.08 8.21 34.67
C GLU A 137 -14.09 9.08 35.40
N ASN A 138 -15.38 8.81 35.18
CA ASN A 138 -16.46 9.52 35.82
C ASN A 138 -16.55 9.04 37.28
N PRO A 139 -16.16 9.85 38.29
CA PRO A 139 -16.09 9.39 39.69
C PRO A 139 -17.45 9.32 40.39
N SER A 140 -18.57 9.47 39.65
CA SER A 140 -19.91 9.54 40.24
C SER A 140 -20.53 8.20 40.64
N LYS A 141 -19.82 7.07 40.51
CA LYS A 141 -20.40 5.73 40.80
C LYS A 141 -20.25 5.22 42.25
N HIS A 142 -19.75 6.03 43.18
CA HIS A 142 -19.53 5.61 44.58
C HIS A 142 -20.28 6.42 45.64
N ARG A 143 -21.41 7.05 45.30
CA ARG A 143 -22.16 7.85 46.30
C ARG A 143 -23.36 7.21 46.98
N ASP A 144 -23.76 5.99 46.61
CA ASP A 144 -24.88 5.32 47.27
C ASP A 144 -24.46 3.92 47.74
N ALA A 145 -23.89 3.85 48.95
CA ALA A 145 -23.77 2.65 49.76
C ALA A 145 -23.97 3.03 51.23
#